data_AF-A0A836BFB9-F1
#
_entry.id   AF-A0A836BFB9-F1
#
_cell.length_a   1.000
_cell.length_b   1.000
_cell.length_c   1.000
_cell.angle_alpha   90.00
_cell.angle_beta   90.00
_cell.angle_gamma   90.00
#
_symmetry.space_group_name_H-M   'P 1'
#
loop_
_entity.id
_entity.type
_entity.pdbx_description
1 polymer ?
#
loop_
_entity_poly.entity_id
_entity_poly.type
_entity_poly.pdbx_seq_one_letter_code
_entity_poly.pdbx_strand_id
1 'polypeptide(L)'
;MVGELAGNYGPVVMMFGFAVAATAPALLISRMIYPRKQSTPVKFLPMECGQVPSGAGRTHFMMQYYAYILMFVIFDVMAIFLYAWGSVILELPRTATLPIIAFLGIMFGAMAYALYQSQRRNIW
;
A
#
# COMPACT_ATOMS: atom_id res chain seq x y z
N MET A 1 13.47 29.52 -10.77
CA MET A 1 13.30 28.64 -9.59
C MET A 1 12.00 27.82 -9.60
N VAL A 2 10.79 28.36 -9.33
CA VAL A 2 9.56 27.53 -9.32
C VAL A 2 9.23 26.93 -10.71
N GLY A 3 9.43 27.69 -11.78
CA GLY A 3 9.21 27.20 -13.16
C GLY A 3 10.21 26.12 -13.62
N GLU A 4 11.45 26.13 -13.12
CA GLU A 4 12.46 25.10 -13.43
C GLU A 4 12.21 23.81 -12.65
N LEU A 5 11.79 23.92 -11.37
CA LEU A 5 11.35 22.77 -10.58
C LEU A 5 10.16 22.06 -11.26
N ALA A 6 9.16 22.82 -11.73
CA ALA A 6 8.04 22.26 -12.48
C ALA A 6 8.49 21.57 -13.79
N GLY A 7 9.50 22.11 -14.48
CA GLY A 7 10.12 21.48 -15.65
C GLY A 7 10.77 20.12 -15.34
N ASN A 8 11.43 19.99 -14.19
CA ASN A 8 12.09 18.75 -13.77
C ASN A 8 11.12 17.62 -13.38
N TYR A 9 9.89 17.94 -12.95
CA TYR A 9 8.84 16.93 -12.74
C TYR A 9 8.07 16.56 -14.01
N GLY A 10 8.30 17.29 -15.11
CA GLY A 10 7.68 17.02 -16.42
C GLY A 10 7.79 15.56 -16.88
N PRO A 11 8.97 14.92 -16.81
CA PRO A 11 9.13 13.52 -17.17
C PRO A 11 8.27 12.56 -16.33
N VAL A 12 8.10 12.81 -15.03
CA VAL A 12 7.29 11.97 -14.13
C VAL A 12 5.81 12.03 -14.52
N VAL A 13 5.30 13.24 -14.77
CA VAL A 13 3.93 13.44 -15.23
C VAL A 13 3.72 12.81 -16.62
N MET A 14 4.71 12.90 -17.50
CA MET A 14 4.66 12.27 -18.82
C MET A 14 4.63 10.75 -18.73
N MET A 15 5.43 10.13 -17.86
CA MET A 15 5.41 8.67 -17.62
C MET A 15 4.06 8.22 -17.06
N PHE A 16 3.51 8.95 -16.10
CA PHE A 16 2.18 8.66 -15.56
C PHE A 16 1.10 8.81 -16.64
N GLY A 17 1.16 9.90 -17.42
CA GLY A 17 0.26 10.14 -18.55
C GLY A 17 0.36 9.04 -19.60
N PHE A 18 1.55 8.56 -19.91
CA PHE A 18 1.77 7.42 -20.80
C PHE A 18 1.15 6.12 -20.24
N ALA A 19 1.33 5.84 -18.95
CA ALA A 19 0.72 4.66 -18.32
C ALA A 19 -0.81 4.70 -18.40
N VAL A 20 -1.42 5.86 -18.15
CA VAL A 20 -2.87 6.05 -18.31
C VAL A 20 -3.29 5.95 -19.78
N ALA A 21 -2.55 6.59 -20.69
CA ALA A 21 -2.83 6.57 -22.12
C ALA A 21 -2.63 5.18 -22.75
N ALA A 22 -1.79 4.32 -22.18
CA ALA A 22 -1.62 2.94 -22.62
C ALA A 22 -2.73 2.03 -22.08
N THR A 23 -3.13 2.21 -20.81
CA THR A 23 -4.12 1.35 -20.14
C THR A 23 -5.57 1.72 -20.47
N ALA A 24 -5.90 3.00 -20.57
CA ALA A 24 -7.27 3.45 -20.79
C ALA A 24 -7.85 3.00 -22.15
N PRO A 25 -7.15 3.14 -23.30
CA PRO A 25 -7.65 2.62 -24.57
C PRO A 25 -7.80 1.10 -24.56
N ALA A 26 -6.93 0.34 -23.89
CA ALA A 26 -7.08 -1.10 -23.77
C ALA A 26 -8.39 -1.48 -23.08
N LEU A 27 -8.75 -0.80 -21.99
CA LEU A 27 -10.02 -1.00 -21.28
C LEU A 27 -11.22 -0.51 -22.11
N LEU A 28 -11.11 0.62 -22.80
CA LEU A 28 -12.18 1.19 -23.63
C LEU A 28 -12.47 0.33 -24.86
N ILE A 29 -11.43 -0.10 -25.59
CA ILE A 29 -11.53 -0.99 -26.75
C ILE A 29 -12.09 -2.34 -26.32
N SER A 30 -11.61 -2.90 -25.20
CA SER A 30 -12.17 -4.14 -24.63
C SER A 30 -13.67 -4.01 -24.36
N ARG A 31 -14.11 -2.90 -23.76
CA ARG A 31 -15.52 -2.61 -23.51
C ARG A 31 -16.33 -2.35 -24.79
N MET A 32 -15.71 -1.84 -25.86
CA MET A 32 -16.37 -1.56 -27.13
C MET A 32 -16.55 -2.82 -28.00
N ILE A 33 -15.54 -3.70 -28.03
CA ILE A 33 -15.57 -4.97 -28.79
C ILE A 33 -16.38 -6.05 -28.06
N TYR A 34 -16.51 -5.96 -26.73
CA TYR A 34 -17.27 -6.92 -25.94
C TYR A 34 -18.68 -7.16 -26.50
N PRO A 35 -19.08 -8.42 -26.76
CA PRO A 35 -20.41 -8.74 -27.25
C PRO A 35 -21.46 -8.41 -26.18
N ARG A 36 -22.20 -7.33 -26.41
CA ARG A 36 -23.32 -6.87 -25.58
C ARG A 36 -24.54 -7.79 -25.74
N LYS A 37 -24.41 -9.07 -25.36
CA LYS A 37 -25.59 -9.95 -25.23
C LYS A 37 -26.48 -9.43 -24.11
N GLN A 38 -27.80 -9.60 -24.28
CA GLN A 38 -28.83 -9.36 -23.27
C GLN A 38 -28.31 -9.79 -21.89
N SER A 39 -28.31 -8.81 -20.98
CA SER A 39 -27.77 -8.91 -19.63
C SER A 39 -28.65 -9.85 -18.81
N THR A 40 -28.36 -11.16 -18.84
CA THR A 40 -29.08 -12.13 -18.02
C THR A 40 -28.85 -11.82 -16.54
N PRO A 41 -29.89 -11.74 -15.68
CA PRO A 41 -29.75 -11.41 -14.26
C PRO A 41 -28.72 -12.26 -13.52
N VAL A 42 -28.56 -13.52 -13.95
CA VAL A 42 -27.60 -14.49 -13.40
C VAL A 42 -26.14 -14.03 -13.50
N LYS A 43 -25.76 -13.24 -14.52
CA LYS A 43 -24.38 -12.77 -14.70
C LYS A 43 -23.90 -11.77 -13.63
N PHE A 44 -24.84 -11.19 -12.89
CA PHE A 44 -24.56 -10.21 -11.83
C PHE A 44 -24.68 -10.81 -10.43
N LEU A 45 -25.03 -12.10 -10.34
CA LEU A 45 -25.08 -12.81 -9.07
C LEU A 45 -23.67 -13.20 -8.62
N PRO A 46 -23.35 -13.10 -7.32
CA PRO A 46 -22.14 -13.69 -6.74
C PRO A 46 -22.03 -15.19 -7.09
N MET A 47 -20.81 -15.64 -7.37
CA MET A 47 -20.53 -17.04 -7.70
C MET A 47 -20.51 -17.89 -6.43
N GLU A 48 -21.47 -18.80 -6.28
CA GLU A 48 -21.63 -19.74 -5.14
C GLU A 48 -21.65 -21.19 -5.65
N CYS A 49 -20.59 -21.64 -6.35
CA CYS A 49 -20.43 -23.01 -6.88
C CYS A 49 -21.64 -23.56 -7.68
N GLY A 50 -22.39 -22.69 -8.37
CA GLY A 50 -23.58 -23.06 -9.14
C GLY A 50 -24.90 -23.06 -8.36
N GLN A 51 -24.88 -22.70 -7.08
CA GLN A 51 -26.07 -22.45 -6.27
C GLN A 51 -26.52 -20.99 -6.38
N VAL A 52 -27.82 -20.76 -6.13
CA VAL A 52 -28.34 -19.40 -6.00
C VAL A 52 -27.83 -18.79 -4.69
N PRO A 53 -27.14 -17.63 -4.74
CA PRO A 53 -26.59 -17.02 -3.54
C PRO A 53 -27.72 -16.68 -2.58
N SER A 54 -27.57 -17.07 -1.32
CA SER A 54 -28.58 -16.85 -0.28
C SER A 54 -27.95 -16.27 0.97
N GLY A 55 -28.66 -15.30 1.58
CA GLY A 55 -28.18 -14.59 2.77
C GLY A 55 -27.12 -13.53 2.49
N ALA A 56 -26.73 -12.82 3.54
CA ALA A 56 -25.58 -11.93 3.51
C ALA A 56 -24.30 -12.76 3.71
N GLY A 57 -23.27 -12.52 2.90
CA GLY A 57 -21.96 -13.14 3.08
C GLY A 57 -21.44 -12.85 4.48
N ARG A 58 -21.14 -13.90 5.26
CA ARG A 58 -20.59 -13.75 6.61
C ARG A 58 -19.14 -13.31 6.51
N THR A 59 -18.89 -12.00 6.55
CA THR A 59 -17.54 -11.46 6.61
C THR A 59 -17.04 -11.50 8.06
N HIS A 60 -16.29 -12.53 8.41
CA HIS A 60 -15.50 -12.53 9.64
C HIS A 60 -14.21 -11.72 9.36
N PHE A 61 -14.20 -10.45 9.73
CA PHE A 61 -12.98 -9.66 9.74
C PHE A 61 -12.08 -10.17 10.85
N MET A 62 -11.04 -10.91 10.49
CA MET A 62 -10.08 -11.44 11.44
C MET A 62 -9.26 -10.27 12.00
N MET A 63 -9.43 -9.95 13.28
CA MET A 63 -8.72 -8.86 13.96
C MET A 63 -7.18 -9.01 13.88
N GLN A 64 -6.69 -10.23 13.63
CA GLN A 64 -5.27 -10.52 13.43
C GLN A 64 -4.59 -9.61 12.39
N TYR A 65 -5.31 -9.10 11.38
CA TYR A 65 -4.73 -8.23 10.34
C TYR A 65 -4.51 -6.79 10.80
N TYR A 66 -5.23 -6.34 11.83
CA TYR A 66 -5.16 -4.97 12.33
C TYR A 66 -3.77 -4.64 12.89
N ALA A 67 -3.16 -5.56 13.64
CA ALA A 67 -1.81 -5.38 14.17
C ALA A 67 -0.78 -5.19 13.05
N TYR A 68 -0.89 -5.92 11.93
CA TYR A 68 0.01 -5.77 10.78
C TYR A 68 -0.13 -4.40 10.10
N ILE A 69 -1.37 -3.88 9.98
CA ILE A 69 -1.61 -2.54 9.42
C ILE A 69 -0.98 -1.47 10.31
N LEU A 70 -1.16 -1.55 11.63
CA LEU A 70 -0.53 -0.62 12.55
C LEU A 70 1.00 -0.67 12.49
N MET A 71 1.59 -1.87 12.44
CA MET A 71 3.04 -2.04 12.27
C MET A 71 3.54 -1.43 10.96
N PHE A 72 2.79 -1.59 9.86
CA PHE A 72 3.12 -0.98 8.57
C PHE A 72 3.13 0.55 8.63
N VAL A 73 2.12 1.16 9.26
CA VAL A 73 2.06 2.63 9.42
C VAL A 73 3.23 3.17 10.25
N ILE A 74 3.59 2.47 11.33
CA ILE A 74 4.74 2.86 12.17
C ILE A 74 6.04 2.71 11.36
N PHE A 75 6.20 1.62 10.63
CA PHE A 75 7.37 1.39 9.79
C PHE A 75 7.50 2.44 8.66
N ASP A 76 6.40 2.88 8.06
CA ASP A 76 6.40 3.92 7.02
C ASP A 76 6.96 5.25 7.57
N VAL A 77 6.52 5.64 8.77
CA VAL A 77 7.07 6.81 9.48
C VAL A 77 8.57 6.62 9.78
N MET A 78 8.98 5.43 10.21
CA MET A 78 10.40 5.13 10.42
C MET A 78 11.23 5.26 9.13
N ALA A 79 10.69 4.82 7.99
CA ALA A 79 11.37 4.89 6.70
C ALA A 79 11.62 6.34 6.26
N ILE A 80 10.68 7.25 6.53
CA ILE A 80 10.86 8.69 6.29
C ILE A 80 12.04 9.24 7.10
N PHE A 81 12.13 8.88 8.40
CA PHE A 81 13.27 9.29 9.23
C PHE A 81 14.59 8.68 8.74
N LEU A 82 14.58 7.42 8.32
CA LEU A 82 15.75 6.75 7.77
C LEU A 82 16.24 7.42 6.48
N TYR A 83 15.31 7.81 5.61
CA TYR A 83 15.61 8.54 4.37
C TYR A 83 16.21 9.93 4.66
N ALA A 84 15.57 10.70 5.55
CA ALA A 84 16.05 12.02 5.94
C ALA A 84 17.47 11.94 6.53
N TRP A 85 17.70 11.02 7.47
CA TRP A 85 19.02 10.80 8.04
C TRP A 85 20.03 10.30 7.00
N GLY A 86 19.65 9.35 6.15
CA GLY A 86 20.49 8.80 5.08
C GLY A 86 20.96 9.86 4.08
N SER A 87 20.13 10.88 3.82
CA SER A 87 20.48 11.96 2.90
C SER A 87 21.63 12.86 3.39
N VAL A 88 21.88 12.92 4.70
CA VAL A 88 22.89 13.80 5.32
C VAL A 88 23.95 13.03 6.12
N ILE A 89 23.92 11.70 6.10
CA ILE A 89 24.74 10.85 6.97
C ILE A 89 26.25 11.06 6.81
N LEU A 90 26.70 11.45 5.60
CA LEU A 90 28.11 11.73 5.29
C LEU A 90 28.57 13.11 5.78
N GLU A 91 27.63 14.04 6.01
CA GLU A 91 27.90 15.41 6.42
C GLU A 91 27.75 15.60 7.94
N LEU A 92 27.09 14.66 8.62
CA LEU A 92 26.88 14.70 10.06
C LEU A 92 28.11 14.25 10.86
N PRO A 93 28.44 14.92 11.98
CA PRO A 93 29.42 14.41 12.91
C PRO A 93 28.95 13.10 13.54
N ARG A 94 29.88 12.18 13.82
CA ARG A 94 29.58 10.84 14.37
C ARG A 94 28.77 10.87 15.68
N THR A 95 28.86 11.98 16.43
CA THR A 95 28.09 12.22 17.65
C THR A 95 26.60 12.41 17.39
N ALA A 96 26.21 12.96 16.24
CA ALA A 96 24.82 13.12 15.82
C ALA A 96 24.20 11.81 15.30
N THR A 97 25.03 10.85 14.91
CA THR A 97 24.61 9.52 14.42
C THR A 97 24.12 8.61 15.55
N LEU A 98 24.78 8.63 16.70
CA LEU A 98 24.48 7.83 17.89
C LEU A 98 23.01 7.91 18.37
N PRO A 99 22.42 9.10 18.58
CA PRO A 99 21.03 9.20 19.03
C PRO A 99 20.03 8.66 18.00
N ILE A 100 20.32 8.80 16.69
CA ILE A 100 19.45 8.28 15.62
C ILE A 100 19.48 6.75 15.60
N ILE A 101 20.66 6.15 15.77
CA ILE A 101 20.78 4.69 15.90
C ILE A 101 20.04 4.18 17.14
N ALA A 102 20.15 4.88 18.27
CA ALA A 102 19.41 4.53 19.48
C ALA A 102 17.90 4.63 19.29
N PHE A 103 17.42 5.70 18.65
CA PHE A 103 16.00 5.88 18.29
C PHE A 103 15.49 4.74 17.40
N LEU A 104 16.23 4.40 16.33
CA LEU A 104 15.89 3.29 15.45
C LEU A 104 15.86 1.97 16.23
N GLY A 105 16.84 1.73 17.10
CA GLY A 105 16.88 0.53 17.94
C GLY A 105 15.64 0.37 18.83
N ILE A 106 15.18 1.46 19.45
CA ILE A 106 13.95 1.46 20.26
C ILE A 106 12.72 1.15 19.39
N MET A 107 12.62 1.78 18.21
CA MET A 107 11.49 1.58 17.30
C MET A 107 11.43 0.16 16.73
N PHE A 108 12.58 -0.38 16.28
CA PHE A 108 12.67 -1.78 15.85
C PHE A 108 12.36 -2.74 16.98
N GLY A 109 12.79 -2.46 18.22
CA GLY A 109 12.45 -3.25 19.40
C GLY A 109 10.94 -3.28 19.68
N ALA A 110 10.29 -2.11 19.64
CA ALA A 110 8.84 -2.00 19.80
C ALA A 110 8.07 -2.76 18.70
N MET A 111 8.51 -2.64 17.45
CA MET A 111 7.92 -3.36 16.32
C MET A 111 8.10 -4.88 16.43
N ALA A 112 9.29 -5.35 16.81
CA ALA A 112 9.56 -6.76 17.04
C ALA A 112 8.68 -7.34 18.16
N TYR A 113 8.46 -6.58 19.23
CA TYR A 113 7.54 -6.96 20.30
C TYR A 113 6.08 -7.02 19.82
N ALA A 114 5.64 -6.03 19.05
CA ALA A 114 4.29 -6.02 18.47
C ALA A 114 4.06 -7.23 17.54
N LEU A 115 5.06 -7.58 16.72
CA LEU A 115 5.01 -8.76 15.86
C LEU A 115 4.92 -10.06 16.68
N TYR A 116 5.76 -10.19 17.71
CA TYR A 116 5.72 -11.32 18.62
C TYR A 116 4.34 -11.46 19.28
N GLN A 117 3.76 -10.35 19.72
CA GLN A 117 2.44 -10.32 20.34
C GLN A 117 1.34 -10.73 19.34
N SER A 118 1.42 -10.25 18.10
CA SER A 118 0.47 -10.58 17.03
C SER A 118 0.42 -12.07 16.67
N GLN A 119 1.53 -12.81 16.87
CA GLN A 119 1.58 -14.23 16.57
C GLN A 119 0.83 -15.09 17.61
N ARG A 120 0.60 -14.56 18.82
CA ARG A 120 -0.15 -15.27 19.85
C ARG A 120 -1.64 -15.29 19.49
N ARG A 121 -2.13 -16.46 19.05
CA ARG A 121 -3.54 -16.70 18.69
C ARG A 121 -4.51 -16.56 19.88
N ASN A 122 -4.00 -16.64 21.11
CA ASN A 122 -4.80 -16.70 22.34
C ASN A 122 -5.23 -15.34 22.90
N ILE A 123 -4.83 -14.23 22.27
CA ILE A 123 -5.18 -12.86 22.70
C ILE A 123 -6.26 -12.20 21.81
N TRP A 124 -6.81 -12.95 20.84
CA TRP A 124 -7.76 -12.46 19.84
C TRP A 124 -9.03 -13.30 19.81
#